data_AF-A0A2A4NIF4-F1
#
_entry.id   AF-A0A2A4NIF4-F1
#
_cell.length_a   1.000
_cell.length_b   1.000
_cell.length_c   1.000
_cell.angle_alpha   90.00
_cell.angle_beta   90.00
_cell.angle_gamma   90.00
#
_symmetry.space_group_name_H-M   'P 1'
#
loop_
_entity.id
_entity.type
_entity.pdbx_description
1 polymer ?
#
loop_
_entity_poly.entity_id
_entity_poly.type
_entity_poly.pdbx_seq_one_letter_code
_entity_poly.pdbx_strand_id
1 'polypeptide(L)' 'MTSTLLIALAAGIGASFIGGAIGGMLVGGKDLGYDLAGMMGAFYGPVAGVAGVILGLSIVFFV' A
#
# COMPACT_ATOMS: atom_id res chain seq x y z
N MET A 1 10.55 16.30 -13.76
CA MET A 1 9.11 16.11 -13.47
C MET A 1 8.69 14.66 -13.65
N THR A 2 8.88 14.04 -14.82
CA THR A 2 8.45 12.65 -15.07
C THR A 2 9.16 11.60 -14.22
N SER A 3 10.47 11.74 -14.00
CA SER A 3 11.26 10.81 -13.17
C SER A 3 10.81 10.77 -11.71
N THR A 4 10.45 11.92 -11.13
CA THR A 4 9.95 12.03 -9.75
C THR A 4 8.60 11.32 -9.59
N LEU A 5 7.72 11.41 -10.58
CA LEU A 5 6.40 10.77 -10.54
C LEU A 5 6.53 9.24 -10.55
N LEU A 6 7.42 8.69 -11.38
CA LEU A 6 7.72 7.26 -11.40
C LEU A 6 8.30 6.76 -10.07
N ILE A 7 9.23 7.52 -9.48
CA ILE A 7 9.80 7.18 -8.17
C ILE A 7 8.72 7.21 -7.08
N ALA A 8 7.87 8.24 -7.07
CA ALA A 8 6.80 8.38 -6.09
C ALA A 8 5.76 7.25 -6.22
N LEU A 9 5.43 6.86 -7.45
CA LEU A 9 4.51 5.75 -7.70
C LEU A 9 5.12 4.41 -7.25
N ALA A 10 6.38 4.13 -7.61
CA ALA A 10 7.06 2.92 -7.17
C ALA A 10 7.18 2.86 -5.63
N ALA A 11 7.56 3.97 -4.99
CA ALA A 11 7.65 4.07 -3.55
C ALA A 11 6.29 3.91 -2.86
N GLY A 12 5.24 4.52 -3.40
CA GLY A 12 3.88 4.42 -2.86
C GLY A 12 3.31 3.00 -2.98
N ILE A 13 3.56 2.33 -4.11
CA ILE A 13 3.20 0.92 -4.29
C ILE A 13 3.93 0.06 -3.25
N GLY A 14 5.25 0.21 -3.12
CA GLY A 14 6.05 -0.51 -2.12
C GLY A 14 5.57 -0.27 -0.69
N ALA A 15 5.26 0.98 -0.34
CA ALA A 15 4.70 1.34 0.95
C ALA A 15 3.31 0.71 1.19
N SER A 16 2.49 0.52 0.15
CA SER A 16 1.18 -0.14 0.31
C SER A 16 1.28 -1.61 0.70
N PHE A 17 2.32 -2.33 0.23
CA PHE A 17 2.57 -3.70 0.67
C PHE A 17 2.94 -3.74 2.14
N ILE A 18 3.83 -2.85 2.58
CA ILE A 18 4.29 -2.80 3.99
C ILE A 18 3.15 -2.36 4.91
N GLY A 19 2.45 -1.29 4.55
CA GLY A 19 1.29 -0.79 5.31
C GLY A 19 0.16 -1.81 5.36
N GLY A 20 -0.09 -2.49 4.24
CA GLY A 20 -1.06 -3.59 4.16
C GLY A 20 -0.68 -4.76 5.06
N ALA A 21 0.58 -5.20 5.04
CA ALA A 21 1.08 -6.29 5.89
C ALA A 21 0.90 -5.96 7.38
N ILE A 22 1.30 -4.75 7.79
CA ILE A 22 1.14 -4.28 9.18
C ILE A 22 -0.35 -4.18 9.55
N GLY A 23 -1.18 -3.62 8.67
CA GLY A 23 -2.63 -3.55 8.89
C GLY A 23 -3.27 -4.93 9.02
N GLY A 24 -2.88 -5.87 8.17
CA GLY A 24 -3.33 -7.27 8.22
C GLY A 24 -2.96 -7.93 9.55
N MET A 25 -1.71 -7.77 9.99
CA MET A 25 -1.25 -8.25 11.30
C MET A 25 -2.02 -7.62 12.48
N LEU A 26 -2.29 -6.31 12.42
CA LEU A 26 -3.02 -5.60 13.49
C LEU A 26 -4.49 -6.02 13.59
N VAL A 27 -5.14 -6.28 12.45
CA VAL A 27 -6.58 -6.61 12.41
C VAL A 27 -6.83 -8.09 12.60
N GLY A 28 -6.11 -8.96 11.87
CA GLY A 28 -6.37 -10.39 11.81
C GLY A 28 -5.33 -11.27 12.51
N GLY A 29 -4.22 -10.69 13.01
CA GLY A 29 -3.10 -11.47 13.54
C GLY A 29 -3.45 -12.34 14.75
N LYS A 30 -4.43 -11.95 15.57
CA LYS A 30 -4.88 -12.72 16.73
C LYS A 30 -5.71 -13.95 16.36
N ASP A 31 -6.42 -13.91 15.23
CA ASP A 31 -7.34 -14.96 14.82
C ASP A 31 -6.73 -15.89 13.77
N LEU A 32 -5.90 -15.34 12.87
CA LEU A 32 -5.28 -16.05 11.74
C LEU A 32 -3.81 -16.43 11.98
N GLY A 33 -3.18 -15.84 13.00
CA GLY A 33 -1.73 -15.84 13.19
C GLY A 33 -1.05 -14.72 12.41
N TYR A 34 0.04 -14.17 12.96
CA TYR A 34 0.72 -12.99 12.41
C TYR A 34 1.32 -13.22 11.01
N ASP A 35 1.85 -14.42 10.72
CA ASP A 35 2.41 -14.71 9.39
C ASP A 35 1.34 -14.69 8.30
N LEU A 36 0.26 -15.45 8.48
CA LEU A 36 -0.80 -15.53 7.48
C LEU A 36 -1.55 -14.20 7.35
N ALA A 37 -1.81 -13.52 8.48
CA ALA A 37 -2.43 -12.20 8.47
C ALA A 37 -1.55 -11.15 7.78
N GLY A 38 -0.23 -11.21 8.00
CA GLY A 38 0.75 -10.35 7.32
C GLY A 38 0.81 -10.62 5.82
N MET A 39 0.82 -11.89 5.39
CA MET A 39 0.77 -12.26 3.97
C MET A 39 -0.52 -11.77 3.29
N MET A 40 -1.67 -11.96 3.93
CA MET A 40 -2.96 -11.48 3.41
C MET A 40 -3.01 -9.95 3.36
N GLY A 41 -2.52 -9.29 4.40
CA GLY A 41 -2.38 -7.85 4.45
C GLY A 41 -1.47 -7.31 3.34
N ALA A 42 -0.32 -7.93 3.12
CA ALA A 42 0.60 -7.53 2.05
C ALA A 42 -0.02 -7.73 0.67
N PHE A 43 -0.77 -8.81 0.46
CA PHE A 43 -1.40 -9.13 -0.81
C PHE A 43 -2.55 -8.18 -1.17
N TYR A 44 -3.38 -7.82 -0.19
CA TYR A 44 -4.53 -6.93 -0.39
C TYR A 44 -4.22 -5.44 -0.14
N GLY A 45 -3.13 -5.12 0.56
CA GLY A 45 -2.64 -3.75 0.80
C GLY A 45 -2.55 -2.88 -0.45
N PRO A 46 -1.99 -3.39 -1.57
CA PRO A 46 -1.94 -2.68 -2.84
C PRO A 46 -3.31 -2.38 -3.44
N VAL A 47 -4.33 -3.20 -3.21
CA VAL A 47 -5.66 -2.98 -3.82
C VAL A 47 -6.21 -1.62 -3.42
N ALA A 48 -6.15 -1.28 -2.13
CA ALA A 48 -6.55 0.02 -1.63
C ALA A 48 -5.43 1.07 -1.73
N GLY A 49 -4.19 0.68 -1.42
CA GLY A 49 -3.07 1.62 -1.37
C GLY A 49 -2.64 2.16 -2.73
N VAL A 50 -2.63 1.35 -3.78
CA VAL A 50 -2.31 1.80 -5.15
C VAL A 50 -3.36 2.79 -5.64
N ALA A 51 -4.66 2.52 -5.40
CA ALA A 51 -5.74 3.43 -5.76
C ALA A 51 -5.56 4.79 -5.06
N GLY A 52 -5.22 4.80 -3.77
CA GLY A 52 -4.92 6.02 -3.01
C GLY A 52 -3.69 6.76 -3.53
N VAL A 53 -2.61 6.05 -3.87
CA VAL A 53 -1.38 6.64 -4.45
C VAL A 53 -1.67 7.30 -5.80
N ILE A 54 -2.43 6.64 -6.68
CA ILE A 54 -2.81 7.21 -7.98
C ILE A 54 -3.65 8.48 -7.79
N LEU A 55 -4.66 8.45 -6.90
CA LEU A 55 -5.50 9.60 -6.63
C LEU A 55 -4.70 10.76 -6.03
N GLY A 56 -3.85 10.49 -5.04
CA GLY A 56 -3.01 11.50 -4.39
C GLY A 56 -2.03 12.15 -5.37
N LEU A 57 -1.36 11.36 -6.20
CA LEU A 57 -0.49 11.88 -7.26
C LEU A 57 -1.29 12.66 -8.30
N SER A 58 -2.50 12.23 -8.63
CA SER A 58 -3.34 12.95 -9.60
C SER A 58 -3.70 14.34 -9.08
N ILE A 59 -4.06 14.47 -7.81
CA ILE A 59 -4.35 15.76 -7.18
C ILE A 59 -3.10 16.64 -7.17
N VAL A 60 -1.95 16.11 -6.73
CA VAL A 60 -0.72 16.92 -6.60
C VAL A 60 -0.19 17.44 -7.94
N PHE A 61 -0.38 16.69 -9.03
CA PHE A 61 0.23 17.02 -10.32
C PHE A 61 -0.73 17.64 -11.35
N PHE A 62 -2.04 17.54 -11.16
CA PHE A 62 -3.03 18.00 -12.14
C PHE A 62 -4.09 18.98 -11.60
N VAL A 63 -4.16 19.20 -10.28
CA VAL A 63 -5.04 20.20 -9.64
C VAL A 63 -4.21 21.36 -9.13
#